data_AF-A0A1Z4NKR7-F1
#
_entry.id   AF-A0A1Z4NKR7-F1
#
_cell.length_a   1.000
_cell.length_b   1.000
_cell.length_c   1.000
_cell.angle_alpha   90.00
_cell.angle_beta   90.00
_cell.angle_gamma   90.00
#
_symmetry.space_group_name_H-M   'P 1'
#
loop_
_entity.id
_entity.type
_entity.pdbx_description
1 polymer ?
#
loop_
_entity_poly.entity_id
_entity_poly.type
_entity_poly.pdbx_seq_one_letter_code
_entity_poly.pdbx_strand_id
1 'polypeptide(L)'
;MNEYTLNGKHGPIEVFEDNTHFLVRIHPQDRNRAKKIVGRQWDGNRTAWVYPKNFATYEALVVEFQRDADHFNIQRPRTEPPVGINTPVNEPDNGEFDSQFLEEIPFNGVIGGNRGNIFSELEQIRVMIESLRDTSAKQNLILEELRVNQEATSNTLTKFKQPIQQIVKTEADEVFPKFLNLDEPKEKELLEKALIELACLTVGKEERLFRQWVSKHHPLSRPADFVNETHEFLKKHLSKFLKDEDDRVDFIELIKRAKDENVFFSDNSDPTIKPINILYILNHIRNRFAHPPFNFTQSDKWSRAILYLMNLALVWSKVVMEAEEEDEIPF
;
A
#
# COMPACT_ATOMS: atom_id res chain seq x y z
N MET A 1 14.45 44.25 -7.89
CA MET A 1 13.30 43.86 -8.73
C MET A 1 13.50 42.43 -9.17
N ASN A 2 12.40 41.69 -9.36
CA ASN A 2 12.25 40.23 -9.47
C ASN A 2 12.10 39.56 -8.10
N GLU A 3 11.07 38.79 -7.81
CA GLU A 3 9.74 38.60 -8.39
C GLU A 3 8.93 37.94 -7.26
N TYR A 4 7.68 38.33 -7.13
CA TYR A 4 6.80 37.93 -6.03
C TYR A 4 6.56 36.41 -6.02
N THR A 5 6.94 35.74 -4.93
CA THR A 5 6.52 34.37 -4.61
C THR A 5 5.03 34.35 -4.27
N LEU A 6 4.22 34.04 -5.28
CA LEU A 6 2.84 33.60 -5.10
C LEU A 6 2.86 32.23 -4.40
N ASN A 7 2.46 32.20 -3.13
CA ASN A 7 2.19 31.03 -2.28
C ASN A 7 3.39 30.11 -2.00
N GLY A 8 3.77 29.98 -0.73
CA GLY A 8 4.77 29.02 -0.23
C GLY A 8 4.33 27.57 -0.39
N LYS A 9 4.24 27.09 -1.64
CA LYS A 9 4.10 25.69 -1.99
C LYS A 9 5.48 25.10 -2.19
N HIS A 10 5.81 24.04 -1.45
CA HIS A 10 7.12 23.40 -1.51
C HIS A 10 7.22 22.29 -2.57
N GLY A 11 6.10 21.92 -3.19
CA GLY A 11 6.06 20.96 -4.30
C GLY A 11 4.63 20.71 -4.76
N PRO A 12 4.43 19.82 -5.76
CA PRO A 12 3.11 19.48 -6.25
C PRO A 12 2.30 18.73 -5.19
N ILE A 13 1.03 19.10 -5.06
CA ILE A 13 0.05 18.39 -4.24
C ILE A 13 -0.87 17.63 -5.18
N GLU A 14 -0.87 16.30 -5.07
CA GLU A 14 -1.71 15.40 -5.86
C GLU A 14 -2.66 14.65 -4.93
N VAL A 15 -3.96 14.80 -5.17
CA VAL A 15 -5.02 14.06 -4.49
C VAL A 15 -5.73 13.20 -5.54
N PHE A 16 -5.70 11.89 -5.35
CA PHE A 16 -6.28 10.93 -6.29
C PHE A 16 -6.92 9.77 -5.53
N GLU A 17 -7.64 8.89 -6.24
CA GLU A 17 -8.28 7.73 -5.63
C GLU A 17 -7.93 6.44 -6.37
N ASP A 18 -7.93 5.34 -5.64
CA ASP A 18 -8.03 4.00 -6.20
C ASP A 18 -9.45 3.44 -5.94
N ASN A 19 -9.65 2.17 -6.26
CA ASN A 19 -10.95 1.50 -6.07
C ASN A 19 -11.41 1.47 -4.61
N THR A 20 -10.48 1.63 -3.66
CA THR A 20 -10.67 1.34 -2.23
C THR A 20 -10.34 2.50 -1.30
N HIS A 21 -9.44 3.40 -1.69
CA HIS A 21 -8.86 4.44 -0.83
C HIS A 21 -8.69 5.77 -1.57
N PHE A 22 -8.62 6.83 -0.78
CA PHE A 22 -8.09 8.12 -1.23
C PHE A 22 -6.58 8.19 -0.97
N LEU A 23 -5.85 8.80 -1.88
CA LEU A 23 -4.41 8.98 -1.81
C LEU A 23 -4.03 10.44 -1.91
N VAL A 24 -3.06 10.84 -1.08
CA VAL A 24 -2.46 12.17 -1.11
C VAL A 24 -0.95 12.03 -1.24
N ARG A 25 -0.39 12.52 -2.34
CA ARG A 25 1.04 12.76 -2.50
C ARG A 25 1.31 14.24 -2.27
N ILE A 26 2.20 14.52 -1.35
CA ILE A 26 2.52 15.88 -0.91
C ILE A 26 3.98 15.97 -0.51
N HIS A 27 4.58 17.14 -0.71
CA HIS A 27 5.95 17.43 -0.28
C HIS A 27 6.10 17.27 1.25
N PRO A 28 7.24 16.78 1.77
CA PRO A 28 7.40 16.51 3.21
C PRO A 28 7.22 17.72 4.12
N GLN A 29 7.63 18.90 3.68
CA GLN A 29 7.45 20.14 4.43
C GLN A 29 5.97 20.45 4.69
N ASP A 30 5.07 19.98 3.81
CA ASP A 30 3.63 20.16 3.91
C ASP A 30 2.91 18.95 4.54
N ARG A 31 3.63 17.90 4.96
CA ARG A 31 3.04 16.64 5.50
C ARG A 31 2.12 16.86 6.69
N ASN A 32 2.35 17.90 7.47
CA ASN A 32 1.54 18.18 8.65
C ASN A 32 0.07 18.46 8.27
N ARG A 33 -0.19 18.89 7.03
CA ARG A 33 -1.54 19.04 6.45
C ARG A 33 -2.23 17.69 6.30
N ALA A 34 -1.57 16.73 5.67
CA ALA A 34 -2.06 15.36 5.58
C ALA A 34 -2.30 14.75 6.97
N LYS A 35 -1.40 15.01 7.93
CA LYS A 35 -1.54 14.51 9.30
C LYS A 35 -2.71 15.10 10.09
N LYS A 36 -3.34 16.19 9.66
CA LYS A 36 -4.53 16.74 10.33
C LYS A 36 -5.76 15.85 10.13
N ILE A 37 -5.80 15.08 9.04
CA ILE A 37 -6.96 14.27 8.67
C ILE A 37 -6.90 12.93 9.42
N VAL A 38 -8.04 12.54 10.01
CA VAL A 38 -8.18 11.31 10.80
C VAL A 38 -8.22 10.08 9.90
N GLY A 39 -7.68 8.95 10.37
CA GLY A 39 -7.64 7.69 9.62
C GLY A 39 -6.53 7.62 8.57
N ARG A 40 -5.55 8.52 8.65
CA ARG A 40 -4.35 8.54 7.81
C ARG A 40 -3.49 7.30 7.99
N GLN A 41 -2.98 6.77 6.90
CA GLN A 41 -1.95 5.74 6.89
C GLN A 41 -0.87 6.11 5.89
N TRP A 42 0.38 5.76 6.16
CA TRP A 42 1.48 5.96 5.22
C TRP A 42 1.71 4.72 4.39
N ASP A 43 1.74 4.86 3.07
CA ASP A 43 2.21 3.83 2.17
C ASP A 43 3.52 4.22 1.50
N GLY A 44 4.60 3.70 2.07
CA GLY A 44 5.96 3.84 1.56
C GLY A 44 6.20 3.36 0.14
N ASN A 45 5.43 2.36 -0.35
CA ASN A 45 5.64 1.83 -1.69
C ASN A 45 5.10 2.81 -2.75
N ARG A 46 3.99 3.46 -2.45
CA ARG A 46 3.36 4.47 -3.30
C ARG A 46 3.87 5.90 -3.03
N THR A 47 4.62 6.07 -1.94
CA THR A 47 5.07 7.35 -1.37
C THR A 47 3.89 8.31 -1.22
N ALA A 48 2.83 7.84 -0.55
CA ALA A 48 1.57 8.55 -0.42
C ALA A 48 0.87 8.26 0.91
N TRP A 49 0.10 9.25 1.38
CA TRP A 49 -0.84 9.07 2.48
C TRP A 49 -2.13 8.44 1.97
N VAL A 50 -2.57 7.39 2.63
CA VAL A 50 -3.75 6.61 2.30
C VAL A 50 -4.83 6.89 3.34
N TYR A 51 -6.06 7.08 2.85
CA TYR A 51 -7.23 7.33 3.69
C TYR A 51 -8.41 6.45 3.28
N PRO A 52 -9.28 6.07 4.23
CA PRO A 52 -10.49 5.31 3.93
C PRO A 52 -11.44 6.10 3.03
N LYS A 53 -12.07 5.41 2.08
CA LYS A 53 -13.02 6.00 1.13
C LYS A 53 -14.41 6.18 1.75
N ASN A 54 -14.55 7.17 2.64
CA ASN A 54 -15.81 7.54 3.26
C ASN A 54 -16.12 9.04 3.10
N PHE A 55 -17.37 9.44 3.37
CA PHE A 55 -17.82 10.81 3.16
C PHE A 55 -17.07 11.84 4.04
N ALA A 56 -16.82 11.51 5.30
CA ALA A 56 -16.13 12.43 6.22
C ALA A 56 -14.69 12.71 5.77
N THR A 57 -13.98 11.68 5.31
CA THR A 57 -12.63 11.81 4.75
C THR A 57 -12.64 12.62 3.46
N TYR A 58 -13.60 12.40 2.56
CA TYR A 58 -13.74 13.18 1.32
C TYR A 58 -13.89 14.67 1.62
N GLU A 59 -14.81 15.05 2.50
CA GLU A 59 -15.02 16.45 2.89
C GLU A 59 -13.75 17.07 3.51
N ALA A 60 -13.05 16.32 4.37
CA ALA A 60 -11.80 16.77 4.98
C ALA A 60 -10.70 17.02 3.92
N LEU A 61 -10.58 16.14 2.92
CA LEU A 61 -9.63 16.28 1.81
C LEU A 61 -9.97 17.48 0.92
N VAL A 62 -11.27 17.68 0.63
CA VAL A 62 -11.76 18.84 -0.13
C VAL A 62 -11.41 20.14 0.60
N VAL A 63 -11.71 20.23 1.89
CA VAL A 63 -11.42 21.43 2.69
C VAL A 63 -9.93 21.71 2.79
N GLU A 64 -9.09 20.68 3.01
CA GLU A 64 -7.66 20.86 3.23
C GLU A 64 -6.88 21.11 1.93
N PHE A 65 -7.22 20.46 0.81
CA PHE A 65 -6.37 20.43 -0.39
C PHE A 65 -7.00 20.98 -1.67
N GLN A 66 -8.33 21.10 -1.79
CA GLN A 66 -8.94 21.46 -3.09
C GLN A 66 -8.48 22.84 -3.61
N ARG A 67 -8.21 23.79 -2.71
CA ARG A 67 -7.86 25.16 -3.09
C ARG A 67 -6.49 25.27 -3.75
N ASP A 68 -5.58 24.38 -3.42
CA ASP A 68 -4.17 24.50 -3.76
C ASP A 68 -3.52 23.18 -4.21
N ALA A 69 -4.30 22.13 -4.43
CA ALA A 69 -3.86 20.94 -5.14
C ALA A 69 -3.59 21.26 -6.61
N ASP A 70 -2.46 20.77 -7.12
CA ASP A 70 -2.11 20.87 -8.53
C ASP A 70 -2.92 19.84 -9.35
N HIS A 71 -3.23 18.70 -8.73
CA HIS A 71 -4.15 17.69 -9.25
C HIS A 71 -5.11 17.24 -8.15
N PHE A 72 -6.43 17.38 -8.39
CA PHE A 72 -7.47 16.95 -7.45
C PHE A 72 -8.51 16.08 -8.17
N ASN A 73 -8.26 14.77 -8.17
CA ASN A 73 -9.01 13.78 -8.94
C ASN A 73 -9.63 12.74 -8.00
N ILE A 74 -10.59 13.16 -7.17
CA ILE A 74 -11.36 12.26 -6.29
C ILE A 74 -12.85 12.48 -6.46
N GLN A 75 -13.63 11.42 -6.35
CA GLN A 75 -15.09 11.50 -6.43
C GLN A 75 -15.74 11.38 -5.05
N ARG A 76 -16.85 12.10 -4.87
CA ARG A 76 -17.67 11.97 -3.67
C ARG A 76 -18.18 10.53 -3.56
N PRO A 77 -17.91 9.81 -2.44
CA PRO A 77 -18.45 8.47 -2.25
C PRO A 77 -19.97 8.49 -2.32
N ARG A 78 -20.56 7.52 -3.02
CA ARG A 78 -22.01 7.34 -3.04
C ARG A 78 -22.42 6.89 -1.63
N THR A 79 -23.17 7.72 -0.91
CA THR A 79 -23.88 7.29 0.29
C THR A 79 -24.91 6.25 -0.15
N GLU A 80 -24.67 4.98 0.14
CA GLU A 80 -25.76 4.01 0.15
C GLU A 80 -26.78 4.50 1.20
N PRO A 81 -28.04 4.70 0.82
CA PRO A 81 -29.06 5.09 1.78
C PRO A 81 -29.12 4.02 2.88
N PRO A 82 -29.32 4.40 4.14
CA PRO A 82 -29.42 3.44 5.23
C PRO A 82 -30.50 2.41 4.87
N VAL A 83 -30.10 1.14 4.86
CA VAL A 83 -31.01 0.01 4.69
C VAL A 83 -31.97 0.03 5.88
N GLY A 84 -33.21 0.49 5.64
CA GLY A 84 -34.31 0.36 6.58
C GLY A 84 -35.10 1.63 6.87
N ILE A 85 -35.76 2.20 5.86
CA ILE A 85 -37.09 2.77 6.06
C ILE A 85 -37.95 2.36 4.87
N ASN A 86 -38.61 1.20 4.98
CA ASN A 86 -39.77 0.89 4.16
C ASN A 86 -40.94 1.75 4.66
N THR A 87 -41.05 2.97 4.15
CA THR A 87 -42.33 3.70 4.18
C THR A 87 -42.84 3.78 2.75
N PRO A 88 -44.05 3.26 2.44
CA PRO A 88 -44.63 3.42 1.13
C PRO A 88 -45.09 4.88 1.01
N VAL A 89 -44.37 5.67 0.23
CA VAL A 89 -44.85 6.97 -0.22
C VAL A 89 -45.80 6.70 -1.38
N ASN A 90 -47.09 6.78 -1.08
CA ASN A 90 -48.11 7.04 -2.09
C ASN A 90 -47.79 8.40 -2.73
N GLU A 91 -47.56 8.39 -4.04
CA GLU A 91 -47.65 9.58 -4.88
C GLU A 91 -48.78 9.40 -5.90
N PRO A 92 -49.34 10.51 -6.40
CA PRO A 92 -50.78 10.67 -6.53
C PRO A 92 -51.36 10.20 -7.86
N ASP A 93 -52.63 9.83 -7.71
CA ASP A 93 -53.71 9.79 -8.69
C ASP A 93 -53.58 10.86 -9.79
N ASN A 94 -53.40 10.38 -11.03
CA ASN A 94 -53.67 11.10 -12.26
C ASN A 94 -54.42 10.14 -13.21
N GLY A 95 -55.75 10.13 -13.08
CA GLY A 95 -56.67 10.29 -14.21
C GLY A 95 -56.77 9.16 -15.24
N GLU A 96 -57.91 8.44 -15.15
CA GLU A 96 -58.77 8.04 -16.27
C GLU A 96 -58.11 7.41 -17.50
N PHE A 97 -58.27 6.10 -17.67
CA PHE A 97 -58.76 5.56 -18.94
C PHE A 97 -59.62 4.31 -18.73
N ASP A 98 -60.81 4.38 -19.32
CA ASP A 98 -61.98 3.53 -19.21
C ASP A 98 -61.75 2.02 -19.23
N SER A 99 -62.40 1.36 -18.27
CA SER A 99 -62.86 -0.03 -18.40
C SER A 99 -64.37 -0.03 -18.61
N GLN A 100 -64.81 -0.11 -19.86
CA GLN A 100 -66.15 -0.60 -20.21
C GLN A 100 -66.27 -0.87 -21.72
N PHE A 101 -66.07 -2.13 -22.13
CA PHE A 101 -66.92 -2.74 -23.14
C PHE A 101 -66.95 -4.26 -22.89
N LEU A 102 -67.98 -4.66 -22.13
CA LEU A 102 -68.53 -6.01 -22.10
C LEU A 102 -69.40 -6.16 -23.35
N GLU A 103 -69.18 -7.24 -24.11
CA GLU A 103 -70.20 -8.01 -24.84
C GLU A 103 -69.47 -9.22 -25.48
N GLU A 104 -69.58 -10.45 -24.96
CA GLU A 104 -70.66 -11.44 -25.25
C GLU A 104 -70.61 -11.94 -26.71
N ILE A 105 -70.60 -13.24 -27.12
CA ILE A 105 -70.60 -14.62 -26.57
C ILE A 105 -70.17 -15.56 -27.77
N PRO A 106 -70.51 -16.87 -27.88
CA PRO A 106 -70.08 -18.12 -27.20
C PRO A 106 -69.36 -19.12 -28.15
N PHE A 107 -68.77 -20.21 -27.62
CA PHE A 107 -69.18 -21.59 -27.99
C PHE A 107 -68.48 -22.67 -27.14
N ASN A 108 -69.34 -23.47 -26.52
CA ASN A 108 -69.16 -24.78 -25.88
C ASN A 108 -67.97 -25.65 -26.32
N GLY A 109 -67.32 -26.27 -25.33
CA GLY A 109 -66.56 -27.51 -25.54
C GLY A 109 -65.57 -27.84 -24.43
N VAL A 110 -66.05 -28.56 -23.42
CA VAL A 110 -65.34 -29.42 -22.45
C VAL A 110 -63.80 -29.58 -22.65
N ILE A 111 -63.05 -29.23 -21.59
CA ILE A 111 -61.76 -29.75 -21.05
C ILE A 111 -61.08 -28.52 -20.37
N GLY A 112 -61.17 -28.26 -19.07
CA GLY A 112 -60.98 -29.19 -17.95
C GLY A 112 -59.51 -29.16 -17.49
N GLY A 113 -59.14 -28.19 -16.65
CA GLY A 113 -58.07 -28.34 -15.65
C GLY A 113 -56.61 -28.00 -15.99
N ASN A 114 -56.15 -28.05 -17.25
CA ASN A 114 -54.70 -28.04 -17.53
C ASN A 114 -54.09 -26.75 -18.12
N ARG A 115 -54.87 -25.76 -18.57
CA ARG A 115 -54.31 -24.58 -19.28
C ARG A 115 -53.62 -23.55 -18.38
N GLY A 116 -54.13 -23.34 -17.17
CA GLY A 116 -53.52 -22.38 -16.23
C GLY A 116 -52.14 -22.83 -15.73
N ASN A 117 -51.97 -24.14 -15.54
CA ASN A 117 -50.72 -24.73 -15.08
C ASN A 117 -49.63 -24.69 -16.17
N ILE A 118 -50.01 -24.94 -17.43
CA ILE A 118 -49.10 -24.83 -18.58
C ILE A 118 -48.60 -23.39 -18.74
N PHE A 119 -49.45 -22.39 -18.54
CA PHE A 119 -49.04 -21.00 -18.69
C PHE A 119 -48.07 -20.55 -17.58
N SER A 120 -48.29 -20.99 -16.33
CA SER A 120 -47.35 -20.74 -15.23
C SER A 120 -46.03 -21.49 -15.39
N GLU A 121 -46.04 -22.71 -15.92
CA GLU A 121 -44.81 -23.47 -16.21
C GLU A 121 -44.01 -22.85 -17.36
N LEU A 122 -44.68 -22.35 -18.41
CA LEU A 122 -44.03 -21.66 -19.52
C LEU A 122 -43.38 -20.34 -19.10
N GLU A 123 -44.00 -19.59 -18.17
CA GLU A 123 -43.39 -18.36 -17.64
C GLU A 123 -42.18 -18.68 -16.75
N GLN A 124 -42.24 -19.75 -15.95
CA GLN A 124 -41.07 -20.20 -15.18
C GLN A 124 -39.91 -20.64 -16.08
N ILE A 125 -40.20 -21.34 -17.19
CA ILE A 125 -39.20 -21.72 -18.18
C ILE A 125 -38.58 -20.47 -18.83
N ARG A 126 -39.39 -19.46 -19.15
CA ARG A 126 -38.92 -18.20 -19.73
C ARG A 126 -37.95 -17.47 -18.79
N VAL A 127 -38.32 -17.32 -17.51
CA VAL A 127 -37.47 -16.70 -16.48
C VAL A 127 -36.16 -17.48 -16.30
N MET A 128 -36.23 -18.81 -16.36
CA MET A 128 -35.03 -19.65 -16.27
C MET A 128 -34.10 -19.49 -17.49
N ILE A 129 -34.65 -19.35 -18.69
CA ILE A 129 -33.87 -19.10 -19.92
C ILE A 129 -33.21 -17.72 -19.88
N GLU A 130 -33.92 -16.69 -19.38
CA GLU A 130 -33.35 -15.35 -19.20
C GLU A 130 -32.20 -15.37 -18.16
N SER A 131 -32.37 -16.09 -17.05
CA SER A 131 -31.32 -16.27 -16.05
C SER A 131 -30.09 -17.04 -16.58
N LEU A 132 -30.31 -18.07 -17.39
CA LEU A 132 -29.24 -18.82 -18.07
C LEU A 132 -28.48 -17.93 -19.07
N ARG A 133 -29.20 -17.09 -19.82
CA ARG A 133 -28.60 -16.13 -20.75
C ARG A 133 -27.70 -15.12 -20.03
N ASP A 134 -28.17 -14.57 -18.90
CA ASP A 134 -27.39 -13.64 -18.10
C ASP A 134 -26.17 -14.30 -17.46
N THR A 135 -26.31 -15.55 -17.02
CA THR A 135 -25.20 -16.33 -16.45
C THR A 135 -24.15 -16.63 -17.52
N SER A 136 -24.57 -16.98 -18.74
CA SER A 136 -23.70 -17.21 -19.88
C SER A 136 -22.96 -15.92 -20.30
N ALA A 137 -23.65 -14.78 -20.32
CA ALA A 137 -23.03 -13.48 -20.61
C ALA A 137 -21.96 -13.10 -19.57
N LYS A 138 -22.22 -13.35 -18.28
CA LYS A 138 -21.24 -13.15 -17.20
C LYS A 138 -20.04 -14.08 -17.33
N GLN A 139 -20.24 -15.35 -17.69
CA GLN A 139 -19.16 -16.29 -17.92
C GLN A 139 -18.26 -15.86 -19.09
N ASN A 140 -18.83 -15.34 -20.17
CA ASN A 140 -18.06 -14.82 -21.29
C ASN A 140 -17.22 -13.59 -20.92
N LEU A 141 -17.76 -12.70 -20.08
CA LEU A 141 -17.00 -11.56 -19.55
C LEU A 141 -15.81 -12.02 -18.69
N ILE A 142 -16.02 -13.00 -17.81
CA ILE A 142 -14.96 -13.56 -16.97
C ILE A 142 -13.88 -14.24 -17.84
N LEU A 143 -14.27 -14.96 -18.88
CA LEU A 143 -13.33 -15.61 -19.80
C LEU A 143 -12.46 -14.59 -20.56
N GLU A 144 -13.04 -13.48 -21.00
CA GLU A 144 -12.24 -12.43 -21.64
C GLU A 144 -11.32 -11.70 -20.67
N GLU A 145 -11.77 -11.44 -19.44
CA GLU A 145 -10.89 -10.89 -18.41
C GLU A 145 -9.72 -11.84 -18.10
N LEU A 146 -9.97 -13.15 -18.04
CA LEU A 146 -8.94 -14.18 -17.88
C LEU A 146 -7.97 -14.20 -19.06
N ARG A 147 -8.46 -14.05 -20.29
CA ARG A 147 -7.63 -14.01 -21.51
C ARG A 147 -6.72 -12.78 -21.50
N VAL A 148 -7.26 -11.61 -21.18
CA VAL A 148 -6.50 -10.35 -21.06
C VAL A 148 -5.43 -10.46 -19.97
N ASN A 149 -5.78 -11.04 -18.82
CA ASN A 149 -4.83 -11.25 -17.72
C ASN A 149 -3.73 -12.25 -18.09
N GLN A 150 -4.06 -13.31 -18.84
CA GLN A 150 -3.08 -14.28 -19.33
C GLN A 150 -2.12 -13.66 -20.36
N GLU A 151 -2.62 -12.78 -21.22
CA GLU A 151 -1.83 -12.03 -22.20
C GLU A 151 -0.90 -11.03 -21.51
N ALA A 152 -1.39 -10.30 -20.49
CA ALA A 152 -0.59 -9.42 -19.65
C ALA A 152 0.51 -10.18 -18.89
N THR A 153 0.17 -11.35 -18.34
CA THR A 153 1.13 -12.22 -17.62
C THR A 153 2.18 -12.77 -18.58
N SER A 154 1.78 -13.24 -19.78
CA SER A 154 2.70 -13.70 -20.81
C SER A 154 3.62 -12.59 -21.31
N ASN A 155 3.11 -11.38 -21.50
CA ASN A 155 3.91 -10.21 -21.88
C ASN A 155 4.89 -9.79 -20.78
N THR A 156 4.52 -9.98 -19.51
CA THR A 156 5.44 -9.75 -18.39
C THR A 156 6.52 -10.83 -18.37
N LEU A 157 6.16 -12.09 -18.58
CA LEU A 157 7.10 -13.21 -18.65
C LEU A 157 8.07 -13.08 -19.84
N THR A 158 7.63 -12.57 -21.00
CA THR A 158 8.50 -12.34 -22.16
C THR A 158 9.46 -11.17 -21.94
N LYS A 159 9.06 -10.13 -21.19
CA LYS A 159 9.98 -9.09 -20.72
C LYS A 159 11.05 -9.65 -19.78
N PHE A 160 10.70 -10.59 -18.90
CA PHE A 160 11.67 -11.29 -18.06
C PHE A 160 12.51 -12.35 -18.80
N LYS A 161 12.00 -12.89 -19.92
CA LYS A 161 12.69 -13.87 -20.78
C LYS A 161 13.57 -13.25 -21.86
N GLN A 162 13.56 -11.93 -22.06
CA GLN A 162 14.60 -11.30 -22.86
C GLN A 162 15.95 -11.67 -22.21
N PRO A 163 16.94 -12.14 -22.98
CA PRO A 163 18.13 -12.72 -22.40
C PRO A 163 18.79 -11.72 -21.47
N ILE A 164 19.16 -12.18 -20.27
CA ILE A 164 20.23 -11.60 -19.45
C ILE A 164 21.54 -11.74 -20.26
N GLN A 165 21.65 -10.99 -21.36
CA GLN A 165 22.80 -10.88 -22.26
C GLN A 165 23.09 -9.41 -22.57
N GLN A 166 22.72 -8.50 -21.68
CA GLN A 166 23.63 -7.37 -21.47
C GLN A 166 24.80 -7.93 -20.66
N ILE A 167 25.81 -8.37 -21.40
CA ILE A 167 27.16 -8.52 -20.90
C ILE A 167 27.54 -7.14 -20.37
N VAL A 168 27.28 -6.92 -19.08
CA VAL A 168 28.06 -5.96 -18.30
C VAL A 168 29.49 -6.41 -18.53
N LYS A 169 30.33 -5.51 -19.06
CA LYS A 169 31.77 -5.68 -18.97
C LYS A 169 32.09 -5.63 -17.48
N THR A 170 32.02 -6.78 -16.81
CA THR A 170 32.48 -6.92 -15.44
C THR A 170 34.00 -6.86 -15.52
N GLU A 171 34.54 -5.71 -15.13
CA GLU A 171 35.92 -5.66 -14.67
C GLU A 171 36.05 -6.70 -13.53
N ALA A 172 37.10 -7.51 -13.61
CA ALA A 172 37.39 -8.70 -12.83
C ALA A 172 36.49 -8.93 -11.59
N ASP A 173 35.57 -9.91 -11.69
CA ASP A 173 34.81 -10.40 -10.56
C ASP A 173 35.78 -10.73 -9.41
N GLU A 174 35.64 -10.04 -8.28
CA GLU A 174 36.27 -10.45 -7.03
C GLU A 174 35.69 -11.82 -6.65
N VAL A 175 36.43 -12.88 -6.97
CA VAL A 175 35.97 -14.26 -6.74
C VAL A 175 35.85 -14.48 -5.24
N PHE A 176 34.62 -14.78 -4.78
CA PHE A 176 34.39 -15.18 -3.39
C PHE A 176 35.27 -16.40 -3.05
N PRO A 177 35.99 -16.37 -1.93
CA PRO A 177 36.80 -17.49 -1.49
C PRO A 177 35.91 -18.69 -1.18
N LYS A 178 36.46 -19.91 -1.35
CA LYS A 178 35.72 -21.16 -1.05
C LYS A 178 35.31 -21.28 0.42
N PHE A 179 36.05 -20.61 1.31
CA PHE A 179 35.74 -20.50 2.73
C PHE A 179 35.87 -19.04 3.10
N LEU A 180 34.79 -18.46 3.63
CA LEU A 180 34.76 -17.06 4.04
C LEU A 180 35.36 -16.91 5.43
N ASN A 181 36.44 -16.15 5.54
CA ASN A 181 37.10 -15.77 6.77
C ASN A 181 36.73 -14.32 7.14
N LEU A 182 35.82 -14.15 8.08
CA LEU A 182 35.36 -12.82 8.52
C LEU A 182 36.40 -12.04 9.35
N ASP A 183 37.51 -12.69 9.74
CA ASP A 183 38.64 -12.01 10.36
C ASP A 183 39.55 -11.34 9.30
N GLU A 184 39.46 -11.74 8.03
CA GLU A 184 40.12 -11.08 6.90
C GLU A 184 39.32 -9.84 6.47
N PRO A 185 39.88 -8.62 6.55
CA PRO A 185 39.14 -7.39 6.24
C PRO A 185 38.56 -7.37 4.82
N LYS A 186 39.27 -7.92 3.83
CA LYS A 186 38.84 -7.97 2.43
C LYS A 186 37.63 -8.89 2.23
N GLU A 187 37.67 -10.08 2.80
CA GLU A 187 36.57 -11.06 2.67
C GLU A 187 35.31 -10.60 3.42
N LYS A 188 35.51 -9.92 4.54
CA LYS A 188 34.45 -9.24 5.28
C LYS A 188 33.82 -8.10 4.49
N GLU A 189 34.62 -7.26 3.82
CA GLU A 189 34.13 -6.19 2.95
C GLU A 189 33.34 -6.76 1.76
N LEU A 190 33.83 -7.84 1.15
CA LEU A 190 33.11 -8.57 0.09
C LEU A 190 31.75 -9.06 0.55
N LEU A 191 31.68 -9.73 1.71
CA LEU A 191 30.40 -10.17 2.27
C LEU A 191 29.49 -8.98 2.58
N GLU A 192 30.03 -7.91 3.17
CA GLU A 192 29.26 -6.70 3.48
C GLU A 192 28.62 -6.12 2.22
N LYS A 193 29.39 -5.95 1.13
CA LYS A 193 28.86 -5.49 -0.16
C LYS A 193 27.75 -6.40 -0.68
N ALA A 194 27.95 -7.72 -0.68
CA ALA A 194 26.94 -8.66 -1.15
C ALA A 194 25.64 -8.62 -0.31
N LEU A 195 25.76 -8.45 1.01
CA LEU A 195 24.59 -8.31 1.89
C LEU A 195 23.85 -6.99 1.66
N ILE A 196 24.57 -5.90 1.38
CA ILE A 196 23.97 -4.61 1.03
C ILE A 196 23.20 -4.74 -0.28
N GLU A 197 23.79 -5.34 -1.32
CA GLU A 197 23.09 -5.59 -2.58
C GLU A 197 21.82 -6.41 -2.38
N LEU A 198 21.90 -7.51 -1.62
CA LEU A 198 20.75 -8.35 -1.32
C LEU A 198 19.65 -7.56 -0.58
N ALA A 199 20.04 -6.72 0.38
CA ALA A 199 19.12 -5.88 1.12
C ALA A 199 18.43 -4.86 0.20
N CYS A 200 19.19 -4.20 -0.68
CA CYS A 200 18.67 -3.22 -1.64
C CYS A 200 17.59 -3.81 -2.55
N LEU A 201 17.70 -5.08 -2.97
CA LEU A 201 16.67 -5.75 -3.77
C LEU A 201 15.30 -5.84 -3.08
N THR A 202 15.26 -5.70 -1.75
CA THR A 202 14.03 -5.74 -0.95
C THR A 202 13.49 -4.36 -0.61
N VAL A 203 14.30 -3.32 -0.81
CA VAL A 203 13.89 -1.93 -0.57
C VAL A 203 13.13 -1.46 -1.80
N GLY A 204 11.93 -0.92 -1.59
CA GLY A 204 11.08 -0.40 -2.67
C GLY A 204 11.68 0.83 -3.37
N LYS A 205 10.90 1.90 -3.52
CA LYS A 205 11.36 3.12 -4.22
C LYS A 205 12.58 3.79 -3.57
N GLU A 206 12.71 3.61 -2.26
CA GLU A 206 13.70 4.24 -1.39
C GLU A 206 15.10 3.57 -1.41
N GLU A 207 15.40 2.75 -2.43
CA GLU A 207 16.65 1.97 -2.51
C GLU A 207 17.89 2.87 -2.42
N ARG A 208 17.88 4.03 -3.07
CA ARG A 208 19.03 4.93 -3.13
C ARG A 208 19.45 5.43 -1.75
N LEU A 209 18.50 5.93 -0.96
CA LEU A 209 18.77 6.43 0.38
C LEU A 209 19.21 5.30 1.32
N PHE A 210 18.52 4.16 1.24
CA PHE A 210 18.92 2.98 2.00
C PHE A 210 20.37 2.59 1.70
N ARG A 211 20.73 2.49 0.42
CA ARG A 211 22.08 2.14 -0.02
C ARG A 211 23.11 3.14 0.48
N GLN A 212 22.85 4.44 0.37
CA GLN A 212 23.73 5.49 0.88
C GLN A 212 23.94 5.37 2.39
N TRP A 213 22.85 5.22 3.14
CA TRP A 213 22.88 5.03 4.59
C TRP A 213 23.71 3.81 4.98
N VAL A 214 23.37 2.63 4.46
CA VAL A 214 24.03 1.39 4.86
C VAL A 214 25.51 1.38 4.45
N SER A 215 25.84 1.92 3.27
CA SER A 215 27.24 2.02 2.82
C SER A 215 28.08 2.94 3.71
N LYS A 216 27.48 4.00 4.28
CA LYS A 216 28.16 4.90 5.23
C LYS A 216 28.43 4.24 6.58
N HIS A 217 27.50 3.40 7.04
CA HIS A 217 27.50 2.88 8.41
C HIS A 217 28.14 1.48 8.55
N HIS A 218 28.45 0.80 7.44
CA HIS A 218 29.23 -0.45 7.39
C HIS A 218 28.80 -1.54 8.39
N PRO A 219 27.71 -2.29 8.10
CA PRO A 219 27.04 -3.19 9.06
C PRO A 219 27.92 -4.27 9.71
N LEU A 220 28.89 -4.83 8.99
CA LEU A 220 29.80 -5.85 9.51
C LEU A 220 31.06 -5.22 10.10
N SER A 221 31.55 -4.13 9.50
CA SER A 221 32.74 -3.42 9.96
C SER A 221 32.53 -2.76 11.32
N ARG A 222 31.38 -2.12 11.50
CA ARG A 222 31.01 -1.41 12.74
C ARG A 222 29.59 -1.80 13.22
N PRO A 223 29.37 -3.06 13.65
CA PRO A 223 28.04 -3.58 13.96
C PRO A 223 27.25 -2.78 15.00
N ALA A 224 27.91 -2.36 16.08
CA ALA A 224 27.26 -1.63 17.16
C ALA A 224 26.87 -0.20 16.73
N ASP A 225 27.76 0.49 16.02
CA ASP A 225 27.52 1.85 15.54
C ASP A 225 26.41 1.83 14.50
N PHE A 226 26.47 0.93 13.51
CA PHE A 226 25.42 0.73 12.52
C PHE A 226 24.05 0.53 13.18
N VAL A 227 23.96 -0.38 14.15
CA VAL A 227 22.69 -0.66 14.84
C VAL A 227 22.22 0.56 15.63
N ASN A 228 23.07 1.21 16.41
CA ASN A 228 22.68 2.33 17.26
C ASN A 228 22.30 3.58 16.44
N GLU A 229 23.11 3.95 15.45
CA GLU A 229 22.88 5.12 14.60
C GLU A 229 21.63 4.93 13.74
N THR A 230 21.44 3.73 13.17
CA THR A 230 20.21 3.41 12.44
C THR A 230 18.99 3.40 13.35
N HIS A 231 19.13 2.98 14.61
CA HIS A 231 18.02 2.98 15.55
C HIS A 231 17.55 4.40 15.88
N GLU A 232 18.48 5.32 16.14
CA GLU A 232 18.15 6.74 16.36
C GLU A 232 17.59 7.38 15.09
N PHE A 233 18.08 6.99 13.92
CA PHE A 233 17.53 7.43 12.65
C PHE A 233 16.06 7.01 12.48
N LEU A 234 15.76 5.73 12.69
CA LEU A 234 14.38 5.22 12.66
C LEU A 234 13.51 5.89 13.72
N LYS A 235 14.05 6.15 14.91
CA LYS A 235 13.34 6.86 15.99
C LYS A 235 12.87 8.23 15.52
N LYS A 236 13.78 9.05 14.94
CA LYS A 236 13.43 10.36 14.39
C LYS A 236 12.33 10.26 13.34
N HIS A 237 12.46 9.33 12.41
CA HIS A 237 11.43 9.11 11.38
C HIS A 237 10.08 8.67 11.96
N LEU A 238 10.09 7.83 12.99
CA LEU A 238 8.87 7.37 13.65
C LEU A 238 8.16 8.50 14.41
N SER A 239 8.92 9.32 15.15
CA SER A 239 8.41 10.52 15.84
C SER A 239 7.73 11.48 14.86
N LYS A 240 8.32 11.65 13.66
CA LYS A 240 7.73 12.45 12.58
C LYS A 240 6.31 11.96 12.22
N PHE A 241 6.00 10.66 12.21
CA PHE A 241 4.62 10.19 11.92
C PHE A 241 3.61 10.55 13.01
N LEU A 242 4.05 10.50 14.27
CA LEU A 242 3.19 10.60 15.45
C LEU A 242 2.98 12.04 15.95
N LYS A 243 3.54 13.04 15.24
CA LYS A 243 3.55 14.46 15.66
C LYS A 243 4.22 14.67 17.02
N ASP A 244 5.11 13.76 17.40
CA ASP A 244 5.94 13.93 18.58
C ASP A 244 7.22 14.64 18.19
N GLU A 245 7.45 15.81 18.77
CA GLU A 245 8.71 16.53 18.67
C GLU A 245 9.56 16.35 19.95
N ASP A 246 9.09 15.55 20.93
CA ASP A 246 9.87 15.25 22.13
C ASP A 246 10.83 14.08 21.88
N ASP A 247 12.10 14.41 21.73
CA ASP A 247 13.20 13.45 21.56
C ASP A 247 13.38 12.50 22.77
N ARG A 248 12.76 12.80 23.92
CA ARG A 248 12.85 11.97 25.13
C ARG A 248 11.98 10.72 25.11
N VAL A 249 11.06 10.60 24.15
CA VAL A 249 10.20 9.44 24.06
C VAL A 249 11.03 8.20 23.70
N ASP A 250 10.79 7.09 24.40
CA ASP A 250 11.44 5.82 24.08
C ASP A 250 10.95 5.23 22.75
N PHE A 251 11.86 4.62 21.98
CA PHE A 251 11.53 3.99 20.70
C PHE A 251 10.40 2.96 20.82
N ILE A 252 10.37 2.18 21.90
CA ILE A 252 9.31 1.20 22.14
C ILE A 252 7.93 1.85 22.31
N GLU A 253 7.88 3.05 22.89
CA GLU A 253 6.63 3.78 23.09
C GLU A 253 6.12 4.38 21.78
N LEU A 254 7.04 4.82 20.91
CA LEU A 254 6.71 5.21 19.53
C LEU A 254 6.14 4.02 18.75
N ILE A 255 6.71 2.81 18.88
CA ILE A 255 6.17 1.61 18.19
C ILE A 255 4.75 1.30 18.65
N LYS A 256 4.47 1.35 19.97
CA LYS A 256 3.12 1.11 20.51
C LYS A 256 2.12 2.12 19.95
N ARG A 257 2.46 3.40 19.97
CA ARG A 257 1.56 4.44 19.45
C ARG A 257 1.36 4.33 17.94
N ALA A 258 2.40 4.00 17.18
CA ALA A 258 2.28 3.73 15.74
C ALA A 258 1.33 2.56 15.46
N LYS A 259 1.31 1.54 16.32
CA LYS A 259 0.36 0.44 16.27
C LYS A 259 -1.06 0.90 16.61
N ASP A 260 -1.22 1.64 17.70
CA ASP A 260 -2.54 2.08 18.19
C ASP A 260 -3.21 3.07 17.22
N GLU A 261 -2.43 3.96 16.60
CA GLU A 261 -2.88 4.89 15.56
C GLU A 261 -2.97 4.25 14.16
N ASN A 262 -2.50 3.00 14.00
CA ASN A 262 -2.49 2.27 12.74
C ASN A 262 -1.85 3.05 11.57
N VAL A 263 -0.70 3.68 11.83
CA VAL A 263 -0.08 4.66 10.91
C VAL A 263 0.53 4.05 9.65
N PHE A 264 0.78 2.74 9.62
CA PHE A 264 1.37 2.06 8.45
C PHE A 264 0.29 1.40 7.62
N PHE A 265 0.25 1.72 6.33
CA PHE A 265 -0.65 1.05 5.39
C PHE A 265 -0.23 -0.41 5.22
N SER A 266 -1.19 -1.32 5.38
CA SER A 266 -1.01 -2.76 5.14
C SER A 266 -1.68 -3.10 3.82
N ASP A 267 -0.88 -3.39 2.79
CA ASP A 267 -1.39 -3.90 1.53
C ASP A 267 -1.74 -5.39 1.68
N ASN A 268 -2.97 -5.77 1.33
CA ASN A 268 -3.41 -7.16 1.38
C ASN A 268 -2.66 -8.06 0.37
N SER A 269 -1.92 -7.47 -0.57
CA SER A 269 -1.11 -8.19 -1.57
C SER A 269 0.14 -8.87 -0.97
N ASP A 270 0.69 -8.36 0.15
CA ASP A 270 1.79 -8.99 0.88
C ASP A 270 1.54 -8.94 2.40
N PRO A 271 0.76 -9.89 2.96
CA PRO A 271 0.44 -9.93 4.38
C PRO A 271 1.63 -10.33 5.27
N THR A 272 2.79 -10.65 4.68
CA THR A 272 3.93 -11.18 5.42
C THR A 272 4.75 -10.09 6.08
N ILE A 273 4.86 -8.92 5.45
CA ILE A 273 5.60 -7.78 5.99
C ILE A 273 4.72 -7.03 6.98
N LYS A 274 5.06 -7.15 8.27
CA LYS A 274 4.38 -6.46 9.38
C LYS A 274 5.34 -5.44 10.01
N PRO A 275 5.29 -4.16 9.58
CA PRO A 275 6.25 -3.13 10.02
C PRO A 275 6.40 -3.04 11.53
N ILE A 276 5.29 -3.07 12.26
CA ILE A 276 5.28 -3.02 13.73
C ILE A 276 6.08 -4.18 14.35
N ASN A 277 5.89 -5.40 13.86
CA ASN A 277 6.61 -6.56 14.39
C ASN A 277 8.11 -6.47 14.09
N ILE A 278 8.46 -6.01 12.88
CA ILE A 278 9.84 -5.82 12.48
C ILE A 278 10.51 -4.75 13.34
N LEU A 279 9.84 -3.64 13.64
CA LEU A 279 10.36 -2.59 14.53
C LEU A 279 10.63 -3.12 15.95
N TYR A 280 9.77 -4.00 16.48
CA TYR A 280 10.05 -4.67 17.76
C TYR A 280 11.28 -5.57 17.69
N ILE A 281 11.50 -6.28 16.58
CA ILE A 281 12.70 -7.10 16.35
C ILE A 281 13.95 -6.22 16.34
N LEU A 282 13.93 -5.11 15.59
CA LEU A 282 15.04 -4.15 15.54
C LEU A 282 15.36 -3.58 16.93
N ASN A 283 14.34 -3.21 17.70
CA ASN A 283 14.51 -2.76 19.09
C ASN A 283 15.14 -3.83 19.99
N HIS A 284 14.67 -5.08 19.89
CA HIS A 284 15.26 -6.17 20.65
C HIS A 284 16.74 -6.40 20.27
N ILE A 285 17.09 -6.33 18.99
CA ILE A 285 18.49 -6.44 18.55
C ILE A 285 19.33 -5.29 19.11
N ARG A 286 18.86 -4.03 18.99
CA ARG A 286 19.56 -2.86 19.54
C ARG A 286 19.80 -2.98 21.03
N ASN A 287 18.80 -3.42 21.80
CA ASN A 287 18.94 -3.62 23.24
C ASN A 287 19.99 -4.68 23.60
N ARG A 288 20.25 -5.66 22.73
CA ARG A 288 21.34 -6.63 22.92
C ARG A 288 22.72 -6.02 22.70
N PHE A 289 22.84 -5.00 21.86
CA PHE A 289 24.09 -4.24 21.73
C PHE A 289 24.30 -3.28 22.92
N ALA A 290 23.23 -2.67 23.43
CA ALA A 290 23.29 -1.78 24.60
C ALA A 290 23.53 -2.54 25.92
N HIS A 291 22.94 -3.73 26.06
CA HIS A 291 23.07 -4.60 27.23
C HIS A 291 23.58 -5.98 26.81
N PRO A 292 24.86 -6.08 26.44
CA PRO A 292 25.42 -7.32 25.93
C PRO A 292 25.46 -8.40 27.02
N PRO A 293 25.08 -9.65 26.71
CA PRO A 293 25.28 -10.76 27.62
C PRO A 293 26.78 -11.01 27.82
N PHE A 294 27.14 -11.70 28.91
CA PHE A 294 28.54 -11.98 29.28
C PHE A 294 29.34 -12.69 28.17
N ASN A 295 28.67 -13.45 27.29
CA ASN A 295 29.27 -14.19 26.17
C ASN A 295 28.98 -13.55 24.81
N PHE A 296 28.88 -12.22 24.70
CA PHE A 296 28.58 -11.56 23.43
C PHE A 296 29.79 -11.54 22.48
N THR A 297 29.93 -12.60 21.68
CA THR A 297 31.09 -12.80 20.80
C THR A 297 31.06 -11.90 19.56
N GLN A 298 32.18 -11.84 18.83
CA GLN A 298 32.25 -11.11 17.57
C GLN A 298 31.32 -11.71 16.50
N SER A 299 31.20 -13.05 16.47
CA SER A 299 30.25 -13.75 15.60
C SER A 299 28.81 -13.35 15.93
N ASP A 300 28.45 -13.24 17.22
CA ASP A 300 27.11 -12.77 17.63
C ASP A 300 26.83 -11.35 17.14
N LYS A 301 27.83 -10.46 17.19
CA LYS A 301 27.69 -9.09 16.68
C LYS A 301 27.42 -9.09 15.18
N TRP A 302 28.15 -9.87 14.41
CA TRP A 302 27.94 -9.99 12.96
C TRP A 302 26.56 -10.58 12.64
N SER A 303 26.20 -11.72 13.21
CA SER A 303 24.89 -12.35 12.97
C SER A 303 23.73 -11.40 13.30
N ARG A 304 23.85 -10.62 14.38
CA ARG A 304 22.83 -9.63 14.75
C ARG A 304 22.80 -8.42 13.83
N ALA A 305 23.95 -7.92 13.38
CA ALA A 305 23.96 -6.82 12.41
C ALA A 305 23.42 -7.24 11.04
N ILE A 306 23.70 -8.47 10.59
CA ILE A 306 23.09 -9.04 9.38
C ILE A 306 21.58 -9.12 9.55
N LEU A 307 21.10 -9.68 10.67
CA LEU A 307 19.66 -9.76 10.94
C LEU A 307 19.02 -8.37 11.02
N TYR A 308 19.71 -7.40 11.62
CA TYR A 308 19.26 -6.02 11.68
C TYR A 308 19.15 -5.41 10.28
N LEU A 309 20.17 -5.56 9.44
CA LEU A 309 20.19 -5.08 8.06
C LEU A 309 19.03 -5.66 7.23
N MET A 310 18.81 -6.97 7.30
CA MET A 310 17.73 -7.62 6.54
C MET A 310 16.35 -7.14 7.01
N ASN A 311 16.13 -7.03 8.32
CA ASN A 311 14.88 -6.50 8.86
C ASN A 311 14.69 -5.01 8.55
N LEU A 312 15.77 -4.24 8.59
CA LEU A 312 15.77 -2.82 8.22
C LEU A 312 15.31 -2.64 6.78
N ALA A 313 15.86 -3.42 5.85
CA ALA A 313 15.51 -3.35 4.43
C ALA A 313 14.01 -3.56 4.19
N LEU A 314 13.41 -4.55 4.86
CA LEU A 314 11.98 -4.86 4.76
C LEU A 314 11.06 -3.75 5.28
N VAL A 315 11.53 -2.92 6.21
CA VAL A 315 10.72 -1.87 6.84
C VAL A 315 11.12 -0.47 6.40
N TRP A 316 12.21 -0.33 5.63
CA TRP A 316 12.81 0.96 5.29
C TRP A 316 11.81 1.87 4.59
N SER A 317 11.21 1.44 3.47
CA SER A 317 10.24 2.26 2.74
C SER A 317 9.00 2.61 3.58
N LYS A 318 8.66 1.77 4.56
CA LYS A 318 7.49 1.95 5.41
C LYS A 318 7.70 3.02 6.48
N VAL A 319 8.94 3.32 6.85
CA VAL A 319 9.29 4.24 7.95
C VAL A 319 10.07 5.46 7.45
N VAL A 320 10.93 5.29 6.47
CA VAL A 320 11.74 6.37 5.91
C VAL A 320 10.96 7.05 4.80
N MET A 321 10.92 8.39 4.81
CA MET A 321 10.23 9.22 3.83
C MET A 321 11.29 10.04 3.08
N GLU A 322 11.41 9.85 1.76
CA GLU A 322 12.53 10.27 0.91
C GLU A 322 12.93 11.76 0.97
N ALA A 323 11.96 12.67 1.05
CA ALA A 323 12.16 14.02 0.49
C ALA A 323 12.70 15.10 1.46
N GLU A 324 13.56 14.76 2.44
CA GLU A 324 14.18 15.75 3.34
C GLU A 324 15.72 15.67 3.47
N GLU A 325 16.42 14.73 2.82
CA GLU A 325 17.87 14.54 3.06
C GLU A 325 18.85 15.25 2.11
N GLU A 326 18.39 16.09 1.17
CA GLU A 326 19.36 16.93 0.41
C GLU A 326 20.10 17.93 1.33
N ASP A 327 19.57 18.25 2.51
CA ASP A 327 20.17 19.19 3.47
C ASP A 327 20.86 18.53 4.68
N GLU A 328 20.70 17.22 4.92
CA GLU A 328 21.21 16.52 6.13
C GLU A 328 22.31 15.48 5.86
N ILE A 329 22.74 15.29 4.60
CA ILE A 329 23.95 14.53 4.26
C ILE A 329 25.08 15.54 4.02
N PRO A 330 25.96 15.82 5.01
CA PRO A 330 27.17 16.55 4.69
C PRO A 330 28.02 15.67 3.78
N PHE A 331 28.40 16.23 2.64
CA PHE A 331 29.36 15.67 1.69
C PHE A 331 30.65 15.20 2.37
#